data_AF-G6C6B3-F1
#
_entry.id   AF-G6C6B3-F1
#
_cell.length_a   1.000
_cell.length_b   1.000
_cell.length_c   1.000
_cell.angle_alpha   90.00
_cell.angle_beta   90.00
_cell.angle_gamma   90.00
#
_symmetry.space_group_name_H-M   'P 1'
#
loop_
_entity.id
_entity.type
_entity.pdbx_description
1 polymer ?
#
loop_
_entity_poly.entity_id
_entity_poly.type
_entity_poly.pdbx_seq_one_letter_code
_entity_poly.pdbx_strand_id
1 'polypeptide(L)'
;MLYIVTALYIEAKPLISLFNLKKDNSYTKFQVFSNENVKLIISGTGKIKSATALTYLISKEDIKKNDYIVNIGFVASNKDSQLGDVVYISKIQNAYSDFDFYPEMIYKHNFLEGSLTTFDSIVESKIEDIEYIDMEAYGFFQTASIFFKKAKIIVLKIVSDILKDKVEDRVLVDFKDENLFAKSYDNIYKFLINFKAIDAEDEFTIVEQELIKKVLENLRLSDTMTYELFNILRYLKIKYGNIDILKKYENIEVTSKVQAKKLFEEIKNISLQKNSLEKTASPEINKKKISLNNRFSHIYVEKKILDNKNTLEILSKFKDAKIIEIDNYKEVFSSNNQDFHLQKLGQNLILASNKPNMIYEGAIVCEDFENDNFYYTSSIINCVYDCEYCYLQGVYSSGNIVIFVDIEKVFEEVEELYNKLKSLYLCVSYDTDLLAIENICSFSEKWYHFIKDKKDLKIELRTKSANIDKFLNLDVLDNFIIAFTLSPEEIALKNEKYTASFKNRVKAIKELQNKAWKVRICIDPLIYTDDFEKNYSEMIEYLFSEIDKNRVIDVSIGVFRTSKEYLKKMRNQNKKSEILYYPFECVNGVYTYSDKLKSYMIDFIKEKFLKYIN
;
A
#
# COMPACT_ATOMS: atom_id res chain seq x y z
N MET A 1 -20.22 2.95 -9.88
CA MET A 1 -20.57 4.09 -10.74
C MET A 1 -19.29 4.75 -11.26
N LEU A 2 -19.30 5.25 -12.49
CA LEU A 2 -18.27 6.12 -13.05
C LEU A 2 -18.82 7.55 -13.13
N TYR A 3 -18.17 8.49 -12.46
CA TYR A 3 -18.51 9.90 -12.48
C TYR A 3 -17.57 10.67 -13.42
N ILE A 4 -18.12 11.54 -14.27
CA ILE A 4 -17.36 12.33 -15.24
C ILE A 4 -17.69 13.82 -15.04
N VAL A 5 -16.66 14.65 -14.91
CA VAL A 5 -16.78 16.11 -14.83
C VAL A 5 -16.11 16.73 -16.04
N THR A 6 -16.89 17.51 -16.80
CA THR A 6 -16.45 18.29 -17.98
C THR A 6 -16.80 19.76 -17.76
N ALA A 7 -16.06 20.69 -18.36
CA ALA A 7 -16.35 22.12 -18.24
C ALA A 7 -17.39 22.58 -19.26
N LEU A 8 -17.34 22.05 -20.48
CA LEU A 8 -18.11 22.54 -21.62
C LEU A 8 -19.00 21.45 -22.24
N TYR A 9 -20.11 21.86 -22.87
CA TYR A 9 -20.98 20.92 -23.57
C TYR A 9 -20.29 20.22 -24.75
N ILE A 10 -19.40 20.92 -25.46
CA ILE A 10 -18.62 20.34 -26.56
C ILE A 10 -17.68 19.23 -26.06
N GLU A 11 -17.20 19.31 -24.81
CA GLU A 11 -16.40 18.25 -24.19
C GLU A 11 -17.26 17.05 -23.80
N ALA A 12 -18.51 17.31 -23.38
CA ALA A 12 -19.46 16.31 -22.93
C ALA A 12 -20.15 15.54 -24.06
N LYS A 13 -20.48 16.21 -25.18
CA LYS A 13 -21.30 15.68 -26.28
C LYS A 13 -20.79 14.32 -26.81
N PRO A 14 -19.49 14.12 -27.10
CA PRO A 14 -18.99 12.82 -27.56
C PRO A 14 -19.14 11.72 -26.51
N LEU A 15 -18.88 12.02 -25.24
CA LEU A 15 -19.02 11.07 -24.13
C LEU A 15 -20.48 10.69 -23.87
N ILE A 16 -21.40 11.65 -23.95
CA ILE A 16 -22.85 11.41 -23.86
C ILE A 16 -23.28 10.41 -24.93
N SER A 17 -22.78 10.55 -26.16
CA SER A 17 -23.06 9.62 -27.25
C SER A 17 -22.44 8.23 -27.02
N LEU A 18 -21.13 8.16 -26.75
CA LEU A 18 -20.40 6.89 -26.57
C LEU A 18 -20.90 6.06 -25.39
N PHE A 19 -21.31 6.71 -24.29
CA PHE A 19 -21.90 6.04 -23.12
C PHE A 19 -23.43 5.92 -23.19
N ASN A 20 -24.09 6.43 -24.23
CA ASN A 20 -25.54 6.45 -24.37
C ASN A 20 -26.24 7.06 -23.13
N LEU A 21 -25.82 8.25 -22.72
CA LEU A 21 -26.35 8.95 -21.55
C LEU A 21 -27.61 9.74 -21.91
N LYS A 22 -28.56 9.80 -20.98
CA LYS A 22 -29.77 10.62 -21.11
C LYS A 22 -29.73 11.76 -20.11
N LYS A 23 -30.35 12.89 -20.45
CA LYS A 23 -30.41 14.05 -19.55
C LYS A 23 -31.18 13.68 -18.27
N ASP A 24 -30.58 13.97 -17.13
CA ASP A 24 -31.13 13.73 -15.81
C ASP A 24 -31.76 15.01 -15.25
N ASN A 25 -33.08 15.11 -15.33
CA ASN A 25 -33.81 16.32 -14.92
C ASN A 25 -33.97 16.44 -13.39
N SER A 26 -33.50 15.48 -12.59
CA SER A 26 -33.45 15.62 -11.12
C SER A 26 -32.38 16.62 -10.64
N TYR A 27 -31.46 16.99 -11.53
CA TYR A 27 -30.44 18.00 -11.34
C TYR A 27 -30.85 19.31 -12.00
N THR A 28 -30.98 20.38 -11.20
CA THR A 28 -31.55 21.67 -11.67
C THR A 28 -30.52 22.80 -11.78
N LYS A 29 -29.34 22.65 -11.16
CA LYS A 29 -28.31 23.70 -11.12
C LYS A 29 -27.22 23.52 -12.17
N PHE A 30 -26.97 22.29 -12.58
CA PHE A 30 -26.01 21.92 -13.60
C PHE A 30 -26.66 20.91 -14.56
N GLN A 31 -26.19 20.87 -15.80
CA GLN A 31 -26.63 19.85 -16.75
C GLN A 31 -25.95 18.53 -16.39
N VAL A 32 -26.77 17.52 -16.10
CA VAL A 32 -26.33 16.16 -15.78
C VAL A 32 -26.92 15.20 -16.79
N PHE A 33 -26.11 14.22 -17.21
CA PHE A 33 -26.49 13.13 -18.09
C PHE A 33 -26.09 11.82 -17.41
N SER A 34 -26.99 10.84 -17.39
CA SER A 34 -26.77 9.60 -16.65
C SER A 34 -27.34 8.38 -17.34
N ASN A 35 -26.82 7.22 -16.94
CA ASN A 35 -27.44 5.91 -17.07
C ASN A 35 -27.14 5.12 -15.77
N GLU A 36 -27.37 3.81 -15.77
CA GLU A 36 -27.16 2.94 -14.59
C GLU A 36 -25.71 2.88 -14.09
N ASN A 37 -24.73 3.16 -14.96
CA ASN A 37 -23.31 2.91 -14.70
C ASN A 37 -22.43 4.16 -14.76
N VAL A 38 -22.92 5.24 -15.37
CA VAL A 38 -22.16 6.47 -15.62
C VAL A 38 -23.02 7.70 -15.32
N LYS A 39 -22.44 8.69 -14.64
CA LYS A 39 -23.00 10.05 -14.50
C LYS A 39 -22.01 11.09 -14.97
N LEU A 40 -22.42 11.98 -15.86
CA LEU A 40 -21.65 13.08 -16.39
C LEU A 40 -22.28 14.41 -16.00
N ILE A 41 -21.48 15.31 -15.44
CA ILE A 41 -21.88 16.70 -15.14
C ILE A 41 -21.06 17.69 -15.95
N ILE A 42 -21.72 18.75 -16.43
CA ILE A 42 -21.08 19.90 -17.07
C ILE A 42 -20.97 21.02 -16.03
N SER A 43 -19.74 21.34 -15.59
CA SER A 43 -19.48 22.27 -14.50
C SER A 43 -19.48 23.74 -14.92
N GLY A 44 -19.17 24.03 -16.19
CA GLY A 44 -18.69 25.36 -16.60
C GLY A 44 -17.20 25.53 -16.30
N THR A 45 -16.62 26.59 -16.88
CA THR A 45 -15.19 26.88 -16.80
C THR A 45 -14.77 27.51 -15.47
N GLY A 46 -13.58 27.12 -14.99
CA GLY A 46 -12.96 27.63 -13.77
C GLY A 46 -13.01 26.66 -12.58
N LYS A 47 -11.95 26.68 -11.76
CA LYS A 47 -11.71 25.75 -10.64
C LYS A 47 -12.85 25.73 -9.61
N ILE A 48 -13.42 26.90 -9.30
CA ILE A 48 -14.53 27.03 -8.35
C ILE A 48 -15.80 26.38 -8.90
N LYS A 49 -16.11 26.58 -10.18
CA LYS A 49 -17.28 25.95 -10.81
C LYS A 49 -17.11 24.44 -10.90
N SER A 50 -15.92 23.97 -11.26
CA SER A 50 -15.59 22.54 -11.28
C SER A 50 -15.79 21.88 -9.91
N ALA A 51 -15.23 22.48 -8.85
CA ALA A 51 -15.40 22.03 -7.47
C ALA A 51 -16.87 22.04 -7.02
N THR A 52 -17.62 23.11 -7.33
CA THR A 52 -19.02 23.27 -6.94
C THR A 52 -19.93 22.25 -7.63
N ALA A 53 -19.72 22.03 -8.93
CA ALA A 53 -20.46 21.05 -9.71
C ALA A 53 -20.21 19.63 -9.20
N LEU A 54 -18.93 19.26 -8.98
CA LEU A 54 -18.57 17.97 -8.41
C LEU A 54 -19.23 17.75 -7.05
N THR A 55 -19.16 18.73 -6.15
CA THR A 55 -19.82 18.67 -4.83
C THR A 55 -21.34 18.55 -4.93
N TYR A 56 -21.96 19.27 -5.87
CA TYR A 56 -23.40 19.18 -6.10
C TYR A 56 -23.81 17.81 -6.63
N LEU A 57 -22.99 17.19 -7.49
CA LEU A 57 -23.24 15.85 -8.01
C LEU A 57 -23.16 14.81 -6.89
N ILE A 58 -22.05 14.77 -6.17
CA ILE A 58 -21.78 13.70 -5.21
C ILE A 58 -22.57 13.83 -3.90
N SER A 59 -23.00 15.03 -3.51
CA SER A 59 -23.80 15.21 -2.28
C SER A 59 -25.21 14.59 -2.36
N LYS A 60 -25.65 14.21 -3.56
CA LYS A 60 -26.91 13.49 -3.81
C LYS A 60 -26.71 11.99 -4.01
N GLU A 61 -25.48 11.50 -3.92
CA GLU A 61 -25.11 10.13 -4.25
C GLU A 61 -24.49 9.45 -3.03
N ASP A 62 -24.66 8.13 -2.94
CA ASP A 62 -23.98 7.31 -1.93
C ASP A 62 -22.71 6.72 -2.55
N ILE A 63 -21.60 7.48 -2.45
CA ILE A 63 -20.33 7.14 -3.07
C ILE A 63 -19.78 5.83 -2.51
N LYS A 64 -19.65 4.83 -3.39
CA LYS A 64 -19.17 3.49 -3.05
C LYS A 64 -17.64 3.41 -3.21
N LYS A 65 -17.03 2.46 -2.50
CA LYS A 65 -15.57 2.21 -2.52
C LYS A 65 -15.00 1.93 -3.93
N ASN A 66 -15.82 1.34 -4.81
CA ASN A 66 -15.43 0.98 -6.18
C ASN A 66 -15.82 2.03 -7.22
N ASP A 67 -16.33 3.18 -6.79
CA ASP A 67 -16.66 4.27 -7.70
C ASP A 67 -15.40 5.00 -8.15
N TYR A 68 -15.45 5.49 -9.39
CA TYR A 68 -14.38 6.25 -10.01
C TYR A 68 -14.89 7.62 -10.41
N ILE A 69 -13.99 8.61 -10.38
CA ILE A 69 -14.29 9.95 -10.86
C ILE A 69 -13.21 10.45 -11.80
N VAL A 70 -13.63 11.06 -12.91
CA VAL A 70 -12.74 11.48 -13.98
C VAL A 70 -13.04 12.92 -14.35
N ASN A 71 -12.00 13.75 -14.44
CA ASN A 71 -12.09 15.03 -15.13
C ASN A 71 -11.63 14.85 -16.57
N ILE A 72 -12.48 15.24 -17.52
CA ILE A 72 -12.15 15.28 -18.94
C ILE A 72 -12.39 16.70 -19.43
N GLY A 73 -11.40 17.28 -20.10
CA GLY A 73 -11.55 18.58 -20.73
C GLY A 73 -10.37 18.93 -21.61
N PHE A 74 -10.43 20.11 -22.18
CA PHE A 74 -9.36 20.61 -23.03
C PHE A 74 -8.19 21.19 -22.23
N VAL A 75 -7.01 21.20 -22.86
CA VAL A 75 -5.79 21.87 -22.37
C VAL A 75 -5.08 22.60 -23.49
N ALA A 76 -4.41 23.69 -23.10
CA ALA A 76 -3.34 24.26 -23.89
C ALA A 76 -2.06 23.48 -23.66
N SER A 77 -1.39 23.08 -24.75
CA SER A 77 -0.03 22.55 -24.69
C SER A 77 0.96 23.69 -24.85
N ASN A 78 1.97 23.65 -23.99
CA ASN A 78 3.08 24.59 -23.96
C ASN A 78 4.42 23.88 -24.25
N LYS A 79 4.34 22.60 -24.59
CA LYS A 79 5.44 21.75 -25.05
C LYS A 79 5.15 21.17 -26.43
N ASP A 80 6.04 20.33 -26.93
CA ASP A 80 5.84 19.63 -28.20
C ASP A 80 4.73 18.59 -28.05
N SER A 81 3.54 18.92 -28.55
CA SER A 81 2.35 18.05 -28.62
C SER A 81 1.56 18.32 -29.89
N GLN A 82 0.65 17.43 -30.24
CA GLN A 82 -0.26 17.56 -31.38
C GLN A 82 -1.68 17.82 -30.89
N LEU A 83 -2.47 18.55 -31.70
CA LEU A 83 -3.89 18.72 -31.42
C LEU A 83 -4.58 17.35 -31.36
N GLY A 84 -5.39 17.14 -30.34
CA GLY A 84 -6.10 15.89 -30.10
C GLY A 84 -5.29 14.84 -29.33
N ASP A 85 -4.02 15.08 -29.01
CA ASP A 85 -3.29 14.24 -28.07
C ASP A 85 -4.04 14.16 -26.74
N VAL A 86 -4.15 12.95 -26.21
CA VAL A 86 -4.73 12.70 -24.89
C VAL A 86 -3.59 12.64 -23.88
N VAL A 87 -3.72 13.41 -22.82
CA VAL A 87 -2.75 13.52 -21.73
C VAL A 87 -3.37 13.00 -20.44
N TYR A 88 -2.74 12.02 -19.81
CA TYR A 88 -3.02 11.62 -18.44
C TYR A 88 -2.13 12.43 -17.51
N ILE A 89 -2.75 13.29 -16.71
CA ILE A 89 -2.04 14.22 -15.83
C ILE A 89 -1.44 13.48 -14.64
N SER A 90 -0.11 13.61 -14.47
CA SER A 90 0.68 13.00 -13.39
C SER A 90 1.06 13.98 -12.29
N LYS A 91 0.93 15.29 -12.56
CA LYS A 91 1.14 16.39 -11.61
C LYS A 91 0.17 17.53 -11.88
N ILE A 92 -0.50 18.04 -10.84
CA ILE A 92 -1.48 19.13 -10.94
C ILE A 92 -1.02 20.26 -10.02
N GLN A 93 -0.86 21.44 -10.60
CA GLN A 93 -0.36 22.64 -9.94
C GLN A 93 -1.41 23.75 -10.05
N ASN A 94 -1.28 24.76 -9.21
CA ASN A 94 -2.07 25.99 -9.29
C ASN A 94 -1.11 27.15 -9.41
N ALA A 95 -1.30 28.01 -10.41
CA ALA A 95 -0.43 29.15 -10.66
C ALA A 95 -0.27 30.11 -9.45
N TYR A 96 -1.15 29.98 -8.45
CA TYR A 96 -1.22 30.84 -7.28
C TYR A 96 -1.10 30.07 -5.95
N SER A 97 -0.57 28.84 -5.96
CA SER A 97 -0.36 28.03 -4.75
C SER A 97 0.91 27.20 -4.83
N ASP A 98 1.63 27.08 -3.71
CA ASP A 98 2.83 26.24 -3.59
C ASP A 98 2.53 24.75 -3.31
N PHE A 99 1.26 24.35 -3.39
CA PHE A 99 0.85 22.98 -3.07
C PHE A 99 0.48 22.24 -4.34
N ASP A 100 1.23 21.18 -4.63
CA ASP A 100 1.02 20.34 -5.81
C ASP A 100 0.27 19.05 -5.45
N PHE A 101 -0.56 18.58 -6.37
CA PHE A 101 -1.17 17.26 -6.29
C PHE A 101 -0.53 16.29 -7.27
N TYR A 102 -0.37 15.04 -6.85
CA TYR A 102 0.15 13.95 -7.65
C TYR A 102 -0.93 12.85 -7.76
N PRO A 103 -1.67 12.80 -8.87
CA PRO A 103 -2.52 11.66 -9.20
C PRO A 103 -1.75 10.34 -9.20
N GLU A 104 -2.44 9.24 -8.89
CA GLU A 104 -1.84 7.91 -8.83
C GLU A 104 -1.68 7.32 -10.25
N MET A 105 -0.45 7.15 -10.71
CA MET A 105 -0.13 6.64 -12.05
C MET A 105 -0.05 5.11 -12.11
N ILE A 106 -1.12 4.43 -11.65
CA ILE A 106 -1.14 2.96 -11.47
C ILE A 106 -1.75 2.24 -12.68
N TYR A 107 -2.58 2.90 -13.49
CA TYR A 107 -3.31 2.25 -14.58
C TYR A 107 -2.51 2.22 -15.87
N LYS A 108 -2.49 1.07 -16.56
CA LYS A 108 -1.83 0.95 -17.85
C LYS A 108 -2.60 1.72 -18.93
N HIS A 109 -1.90 2.57 -19.67
CA HIS A 109 -2.44 3.35 -20.78
C HIS A 109 -1.39 3.61 -21.86
N ASN A 110 -1.84 4.17 -22.99
CA ASN A 110 -0.98 4.60 -24.10
C ASN A 110 -1.08 6.12 -24.35
N PHE A 111 -1.64 6.87 -23.41
CA PHE A 111 -1.72 8.34 -23.46
C PHE A 111 -0.37 8.99 -23.17
N LEU A 112 -0.22 10.25 -23.58
CA LEU A 112 0.88 11.09 -23.07
C LEU A 112 0.70 11.29 -21.56
N GLU A 113 1.80 11.56 -20.88
CA GLU A 113 1.78 11.98 -19.47
C GLU A 113 2.38 13.37 -19.35
N GLY A 114 1.97 14.11 -18.33
CA GLY A 114 2.56 15.41 -18.06
C GLY A 114 2.02 16.15 -16.86
N SER A 115 2.68 17.27 -16.57
CA SER A 115 2.28 18.22 -15.55
C SER A 115 1.29 19.24 -16.09
N LEU A 116 0.38 19.68 -15.24
CA LEU A 116 -0.66 20.63 -15.61
C LEU A 116 -0.77 21.73 -14.57
N THR A 117 -0.78 22.97 -15.02
CA THR A 117 -0.99 24.14 -14.17
C THR A 117 -2.36 24.76 -14.45
N THR A 118 -3.18 24.85 -13.40
CA THR A 118 -4.49 25.52 -13.48
C THR A 118 -4.34 27.04 -13.25
N PHE A 119 -4.88 27.84 -14.18
CA PHE A 119 -4.96 29.30 -14.10
C PHE A 119 -6.42 29.76 -13.93
N ASP A 120 -6.61 30.99 -13.44
CA ASP A 120 -7.95 31.60 -13.27
C ASP A 120 -8.44 32.33 -14.52
N SER A 121 -7.56 32.51 -15.50
CA SER A 121 -7.81 33.19 -16.77
C SER A 121 -7.13 32.46 -17.93
N ILE A 122 -7.57 32.77 -19.14
CA ILE A 122 -6.95 32.25 -20.37
C ILE A 122 -5.49 32.71 -20.44
N VAL A 123 -4.60 31.77 -20.75
CA VAL A 123 -3.20 32.04 -21.08
C VAL A 123 -3.07 32.03 -22.61
N GLU A 124 -2.49 33.09 -23.17
CA GLU A 124 -2.44 33.31 -24.62
C GLU A 124 -1.08 33.04 -25.25
N SER A 125 -0.01 33.11 -24.46
CA SER A 125 1.37 32.89 -24.90
C SER A 125 2.07 31.84 -24.05
N LYS A 126 3.16 31.31 -24.59
CA LYS A 126 4.01 30.33 -23.91
C LYS A 126 4.54 30.87 -22.58
N ILE A 127 4.58 30.00 -21.56
CA ILE A 127 5.16 30.25 -20.23
C ILE A 127 6.35 29.30 -20.03
N GLU A 128 7.44 29.73 -19.41
CA GLU A 128 8.56 28.81 -19.12
C GLU A 128 8.17 27.77 -18.05
N ASP A 129 8.76 26.57 -18.08
CA ASP A 129 8.59 25.50 -17.08
C ASP A 129 7.15 24.98 -16.85
N ILE A 130 6.22 25.24 -17.77
CA ILE A 130 4.85 24.70 -17.74
C ILE A 130 4.61 23.82 -18.96
N GLU A 131 4.05 22.62 -18.76
CA GLU A 131 3.75 21.69 -19.86
C GLU A 131 2.34 21.87 -20.44
N TYR A 132 1.32 21.79 -19.59
CA TYR A 132 -0.09 21.91 -19.98
C TYR A 132 -0.83 22.90 -19.08
N ILE A 133 -1.82 23.58 -19.64
CA ILE A 133 -2.59 24.63 -18.95
C ILE A 133 -4.09 24.34 -19.07
N ASP A 134 -4.80 24.47 -17.95
CA ASP A 134 -6.26 24.48 -17.92
C ASP A 134 -6.82 25.50 -16.92
N MET A 135 -8.13 25.45 -16.67
CA MET A 135 -8.79 26.29 -15.68
C MET A 135 -9.54 25.50 -14.61
N GLU A 136 -9.52 24.16 -14.59
CA GLU A 136 -10.43 23.34 -13.75
C GLU A 136 -9.75 22.29 -12.85
N ALA A 137 -8.69 21.63 -13.32
CA ALA A 137 -8.23 20.36 -12.75
C ALA A 137 -7.82 20.47 -11.29
N TYR A 138 -7.19 21.58 -10.88
CA TYR A 138 -6.81 21.79 -9.50
C TYR A 138 -8.02 21.77 -8.56
N GLY A 139 -9.07 22.54 -8.90
CA GLY A 139 -10.31 22.58 -8.11
C GLY A 139 -11.05 21.24 -8.11
N PHE A 140 -11.07 20.55 -9.26
CA PHE A 140 -11.60 19.20 -9.38
C PHE A 140 -10.87 18.22 -8.46
N PHE A 141 -9.54 18.12 -8.57
CA PHE A 141 -8.76 17.10 -7.88
C PHE A 141 -8.73 17.34 -6.37
N GLN A 142 -8.60 18.60 -5.95
CA GLN A 142 -8.67 18.99 -4.55
C GLN A 142 -10.00 18.53 -3.92
N THR A 143 -11.11 18.78 -4.61
CA THR A 143 -12.45 18.42 -4.12
C THR A 143 -12.69 16.92 -4.20
N ALA A 144 -12.33 16.27 -5.31
CA ALA A 144 -12.47 14.83 -5.49
C ALA A 144 -11.70 14.04 -4.43
N SER A 145 -10.52 14.52 -4.02
CA SER A 145 -9.67 13.89 -3.00
C SER A 145 -10.31 13.84 -1.60
N ILE A 146 -11.39 14.59 -1.36
CA ILE A 146 -12.15 14.53 -0.11
C ILE A 146 -13.05 13.28 -0.09
N PHE A 147 -13.62 12.91 -1.23
CA PHE A 147 -14.69 11.90 -1.32
C PHE A 147 -14.22 10.56 -1.90
N PHE A 148 -13.20 10.58 -2.75
CA PHE A 148 -12.70 9.41 -3.44
C PHE A 148 -11.29 9.06 -2.95
N LYS A 149 -10.95 7.77 -3.03
CA LYS A 149 -9.56 7.37 -2.93
C LYS A 149 -8.77 7.95 -4.10
N LYS A 150 -7.52 8.37 -3.88
CA LYS A 150 -6.69 8.98 -4.93
C LYS A 150 -6.55 8.11 -6.19
N ALA A 151 -6.37 6.81 -6.01
CA ALA A 151 -6.31 5.86 -7.12
C ALA A 151 -7.63 5.71 -7.90
N LYS A 152 -8.72 6.36 -7.48
CA LYS A 152 -10.02 6.39 -8.16
C LYS A 152 -10.30 7.73 -8.84
N ILE A 153 -9.35 8.68 -8.75
CA ILE A 153 -9.44 10.00 -9.34
C ILE A 153 -8.52 10.02 -10.56
N ILE A 154 -9.08 10.30 -11.72
CA ILE A 154 -8.35 10.34 -13.00
C ILE A 154 -8.54 11.73 -13.61
N VAL A 155 -7.48 12.29 -14.19
CA VAL A 155 -7.55 13.54 -14.95
C VAL A 155 -6.98 13.29 -16.33
N LEU A 156 -7.86 13.32 -17.33
CA LEU A 156 -7.52 13.15 -18.74
C LEU A 156 -7.80 14.45 -19.46
N LYS A 157 -6.86 14.90 -20.28
CA LYS A 157 -6.99 16.14 -21.02
C LYS A 157 -6.76 15.91 -22.51
N ILE A 158 -7.42 16.70 -23.34
CA ILE A 158 -7.25 16.68 -24.80
C ILE A 158 -6.59 17.99 -25.20
N VAL A 159 -5.47 17.94 -25.92
CA VAL A 159 -4.79 19.15 -26.40
C VAL A 159 -5.67 19.84 -27.44
N SER A 160 -6.18 21.04 -27.11
CA SER A 160 -7.02 21.86 -28.00
C SER A 160 -6.27 23.00 -28.66
N ASP A 161 -5.15 23.39 -28.07
CA ASP A 161 -4.37 24.53 -28.51
C ASP A 161 -2.90 24.34 -28.19
N ILE A 162 -2.05 24.91 -29.03
CA ILE A 162 -0.59 24.86 -28.88
C ILE A 162 -0.10 26.30 -28.77
N LEU A 163 0.39 26.65 -27.58
CA LEU A 163 0.93 27.97 -27.29
C LEU A 163 2.29 28.15 -27.98
N LYS A 164 2.52 29.38 -28.43
CA LYS A 164 3.77 29.85 -29.02
C LYS A 164 4.22 31.12 -28.31
N ASP A 165 5.46 31.54 -28.57
CA ASP A 165 6.03 32.74 -27.95
C ASP A 165 5.23 34.00 -28.35
N LYS A 166 4.73 34.03 -29.59
CA LYS A 166 3.82 35.06 -30.07
C LYS A 166 2.40 34.51 -30.14
N VAL A 167 1.44 35.31 -29.69
CA VAL A 167 0.00 34.98 -29.69
C VAL A 167 -0.50 34.69 -31.11
N GLU A 168 0.02 35.41 -32.10
CA GLU A 168 -0.32 35.28 -33.52
C GLU A 168 -0.01 33.90 -34.09
N ASP A 169 1.02 33.23 -33.55
CA ASP A 169 1.50 31.92 -34.01
C ASP A 169 0.81 30.76 -33.28
N ARG A 170 -0.09 31.06 -32.32
CA ARG A 170 -0.84 30.06 -31.55
C ARG A 170 -1.67 29.20 -32.48
N VAL A 171 -1.54 27.88 -32.34
CA VAL A 171 -2.36 26.94 -33.09
C VAL A 171 -3.63 26.65 -32.28
N LEU A 172 -4.78 27.01 -32.83
CA LEU A 172 -6.09 26.76 -32.22
C LEU A 172 -6.87 25.73 -33.01
N VAL A 173 -7.60 24.87 -32.31
CA VAL A 173 -8.59 24.00 -32.95
C VAL A 173 -9.75 24.80 -33.54
N ASP A 174 -10.19 24.38 -34.73
CA ASP A 174 -11.48 24.79 -35.29
C ASP A 174 -12.60 23.90 -34.73
N PHE A 175 -13.30 24.41 -33.71
CA PHE A 175 -14.42 23.70 -33.06
C PHE A 175 -15.66 23.54 -33.97
N LYS A 176 -15.64 24.02 -35.22
CA LYS A 176 -16.71 23.76 -36.20
C LYS A 176 -16.69 22.32 -36.72
N ASP A 177 -15.55 21.64 -36.70
CA ASP A 177 -15.47 20.23 -37.06
C ASP A 177 -15.91 19.35 -35.88
N GLU A 178 -17.15 18.83 -35.95
CA GLU A 178 -17.71 17.98 -34.90
C GLU A 178 -16.96 16.64 -34.71
N ASN A 179 -16.11 16.22 -35.66
CA ASN A 179 -15.39 14.95 -35.61
C ASN A 179 -13.92 15.09 -35.18
N LEU A 180 -13.42 16.31 -34.96
CA LEU A 180 -11.99 16.59 -34.79
C LEU A 180 -11.31 15.77 -33.69
N PHE A 181 -12.03 15.46 -32.60
CA PHE A 181 -11.52 14.67 -31.48
C PHE A 181 -12.14 13.27 -31.37
N ALA A 182 -12.85 12.78 -32.40
CA ALA A 182 -13.56 11.51 -32.35
C ALA A 182 -12.63 10.34 -31.95
N LYS A 183 -11.41 10.31 -32.49
CA LYS A 183 -10.39 9.31 -32.13
C LYS A 183 -9.92 9.44 -30.68
N SER A 184 -9.70 10.67 -30.22
CA SER A 184 -9.29 10.96 -28.84
C SER A 184 -10.36 10.48 -27.84
N TYR A 185 -11.63 10.81 -28.10
CA TYR A 185 -12.76 10.36 -27.28
C TYR A 185 -12.99 8.85 -27.35
N ASP A 186 -12.81 8.22 -28.51
CA ASP A 186 -12.88 6.75 -28.63
C ASP A 186 -11.80 6.06 -27.78
N ASN A 187 -10.56 6.58 -27.80
CA ASN A 187 -9.49 6.06 -26.96
C ASN A 187 -9.79 6.26 -25.46
N ILE A 188 -10.28 7.44 -25.06
CA ILE A 188 -10.71 7.72 -23.68
C ILE A 188 -11.83 6.76 -23.28
N TYR A 189 -12.84 6.56 -24.12
CA TYR A 189 -13.94 5.64 -23.87
C TYR A 189 -13.45 4.22 -23.66
N LYS A 190 -12.60 3.69 -24.56
CA LYS A 190 -11.98 2.36 -24.46
C LYS A 190 -11.17 2.17 -23.18
N PHE A 191 -10.52 3.23 -22.70
CA PHE A 191 -9.86 3.22 -21.41
C PHE A 191 -10.88 3.19 -20.26
N LEU A 192 -11.91 4.05 -20.31
CA LEU A 192 -12.85 4.25 -19.22
C LEU A 192 -13.86 3.12 -18.99
N ILE A 193 -14.20 2.35 -20.02
CA ILE A 193 -15.08 1.18 -19.87
C ILE A 193 -14.53 0.13 -18.89
N ASN A 194 -13.22 0.14 -18.62
CA ASN A 194 -12.58 -0.76 -17.65
C ASN A 194 -12.86 -0.37 -16.18
N PHE A 195 -13.39 0.83 -15.92
CA PHE A 195 -13.66 1.35 -14.58
C PHE A 195 -15.15 1.39 -14.21
N LYS A 196 -16.02 0.77 -15.03
CA LYS A 196 -17.42 0.57 -14.65
C LYS A 196 -17.47 -0.32 -13.40
N ALA A 197 -18.38 -0.03 -12.48
CA ALA A 197 -18.44 -0.75 -11.21
C ALA A 197 -18.56 -2.25 -11.45
N ILE A 198 -17.63 -2.99 -10.87
CA ILE A 198 -17.78 -4.41 -10.58
C ILE A 198 -18.52 -4.44 -9.25
N ASP A 199 -19.62 -5.18 -9.18
CA ASP A 199 -20.41 -5.33 -7.96
C ASP A 199 -19.50 -5.60 -6.77
N ALA A 200 -19.67 -4.77 -5.74
CA ALA A 200 -19.04 -5.04 -4.47
C ALA A 200 -19.66 -6.33 -3.92
N GLU A 201 -18.82 -7.33 -3.65
CA GLU A 201 -19.23 -8.40 -2.75
C GLU A 201 -19.52 -7.76 -1.39
N ASP A 202 -20.80 -7.67 -1.03
CA ASP A 202 -21.18 -7.42 0.35
C ASP A 202 -20.54 -8.49 1.24
N GLU A 203 -19.98 -8.03 2.35
CA GLU A 203 -19.20 -8.86 3.27
C GLU A 203 -20.05 -9.99 3.89
N PHE A 204 -21.35 -9.72 4.05
CA PHE A 204 -22.36 -10.66 4.52
C PHE A 204 -23.58 -10.59 3.61
N THR A 205 -24.19 -11.73 3.33
CA THR A 205 -25.46 -11.81 2.60
C THR A 205 -26.59 -11.15 3.38
N ILE A 206 -27.69 -10.76 2.73
CA ILE A 206 -28.87 -10.17 3.40
C ILE A 206 -29.36 -11.04 4.56
N VAL A 207 -29.43 -12.36 4.35
CA VAL A 207 -29.82 -13.34 5.39
C VAL A 207 -28.85 -13.32 6.58
N GLU A 208 -27.55 -13.25 6.31
CA GLU A 208 -26.53 -13.13 7.37
C GLU A 208 -26.65 -11.81 8.12
N GLN A 209 -26.93 -10.69 7.43
CA GLN A 209 -27.11 -9.38 8.05
C GLN A 209 -28.34 -9.36 8.99
N GLU A 210 -29.45 -9.97 8.59
CA GLU A 210 -30.64 -10.11 9.44
C GLU A 210 -30.36 -10.94 10.69
N LEU A 211 -29.66 -12.07 10.54
CA LEU A 211 -29.26 -12.91 11.68
C LEU A 211 -28.34 -12.16 12.65
N ILE A 212 -27.35 -11.43 12.14
CA ILE A 212 -26.45 -10.62 12.97
C ILE A 212 -27.25 -9.58 13.76
N LYS A 213 -28.14 -8.85 13.08
CA LYS A 213 -28.96 -7.81 13.72
C LYS A 213 -29.79 -8.39 14.88
N LYS A 214 -30.48 -9.51 14.63
CA LYS A 214 -31.30 -10.19 15.64
C LYS A 214 -30.46 -10.64 16.85
N VAL A 215 -29.29 -11.24 16.62
CA VAL A 215 -28.40 -11.65 17.72
C VAL A 215 -27.87 -10.44 18.51
N LEU A 216 -27.51 -9.34 17.85
CA LEU A 216 -27.03 -8.13 18.52
C LEU A 216 -28.10 -7.49 19.42
N GLU A 217 -29.35 -7.43 18.95
CA GLU A 217 -30.50 -6.93 19.71
C GLU A 217 -30.74 -7.80 20.97
N ASN A 218 -30.61 -9.11 20.83
CA ASN A 218 -30.84 -10.08 21.89
C ASN A 218 -29.72 -10.11 22.95
N LEU A 219 -28.46 -9.97 22.55
CA LEU A 219 -27.31 -10.01 23.45
C LEU A 219 -27.00 -8.68 24.15
N ARG A 220 -27.51 -7.55 23.64
CA ARG A 220 -27.33 -6.20 24.24
C ARG A 220 -25.87 -5.88 24.59
N LEU A 221 -24.97 -6.21 23.66
CA LEU A 221 -23.53 -6.03 23.81
C LEU A 221 -23.15 -4.54 23.86
N SER A 222 -22.06 -4.21 24.56
CA SER A 222 -21.46 -2.88 24.47
C SER A 222 -20.89 -2.62 23.07
N ASP A 223 -20.73 -1.36 22.65
CA ASP A 223 -20.18 -1.02 21.34
C ASP A 223 -18.83 -1.68 21.04
N THR A 224 -17.96 -1.78 22.06
CA THR A 224 -16.67 -2.47 21.96
C THR A 224 -16.83 -3.97 21.68
N MET A 225 -17.75 -4.63 22.41
CA MET A 225 -18.02 -6.06 22.22
C MET A 225 -18.73 -6.34 20.90
N THR A 226 -19.63 -5.45 20.48
CA THR A 226 -20.28 -5.50 19.16
C THR A 226 -19.23 -5.41 18.04
N TYR A 227 -18.30 -4.46 18.14
CA TYR A 227 -17.20 -4.34 17.18
C TYR A 227 -16.30 -5.59 17.15
N GLU A 228 -15.98 -6.16 18.32
CA GLU A 228 -15.19 -7.40 18.39
C GLU A 228 -15.95 -8.59 17.80
N LEU A 229 -17.25 -8.73 18.09
CA LEU A 229 -18.09 -9.77 17.50
C LEU A 229 -18.11 -9.67 15.98
N PHE A 230 -18.27 -8.48 15.40
CA PHE A 230 -18.19 -8.30 13.95
C PHE A 230 -16.87 -8.80 13.36
N ASN A 231 -15.74 -8.58 14.04
CA ASN A 231 -14.45 -9.09 13.57
C ASN A 231 -14.36 -10.62 13.67
N ILE A 232 -14.92 -11.23 14.72
CA ILE A 232 -15.03 -12.69 14.86
C ILE A 232 -15.89 -13.26 13.73
N LEU A 233 -17.03 -12.63 13.42
CA LEU A 233 -17.91 -13.09 12.33
C LEU A 233 -17.23 -12.99 10.96
N ARG A 234 -16.45 -11.94 10.72
CA ARG A 234 -15.62 -11.83 9.51
C ARG A 234 -14.59 -12.95 9.43
N TYR A 235 -13.89 -13.24 10.52
CA TYR A 235 -12.97 -14.36 10.59
C TYR A 235 -13.64 -15.69 10.24
N LEU A 236 -14.82 -15.96 10.82
CA LEU A 236 -15.61 -17.14 10.51
C LEU A 236 -16.05 -17.19 9.04
N LYS A 237 -16.52 -16.06 8.49
CA LYS A 237 -16.90 -15.93 7.09
C LYS A 237 -15.73 -16.22 6.15
N ILE A 238 -14.53 -15.72 6.46
CA ILE A 238 -13.30 -15.94 5.68
C ILE A 238 -12.84 -17.39 5.78
N LYS A 239 -12.80 -17.94 7.00
CA LYS A 239 -12.25 -19.28 7.27
C LYS A 239 -13.18 -20.40 6.81
N TYR A 240 -14.48 -20.28 7.07
CA TYR A 240 -15.48 -21.34 6.88
C TYR A 240 -16.52 -21.05 5.79
N GLY A 241 -16.61 -19.80 5.31
CA GLY A 241 -17.59 -19.40 4.27
C GLY A 241 -18.97 -19.00 4.82
N ASN A 242 -19.19 -19.10 6.13
CA ASN A 242 -20.49 -18.83 6.78
C ASN A 242 -20.32 -18.35 8.23
N ILE A 243 -21.43 -17.92 8.84
CA ILE A 243 -21.53 -17.53 10.26
C ILE A 243 -22.60 -18.33 11.00
N ASP A 244 -22.83 -19.57 10.59
CA ASP A 244 -23.95 -20.40 11.05
C ASP A 244 -23.96 -20.67 12.55
N ILE A 245 -22.81 -20.50 13.21
CA ILE A 245 -22.70 -20.49 14.66
C ILE A 245 -23.73 -19.55 15.33
N LEU A 246 -24.07 -18.44 14.70
CA LEU A 246 -25.02 -17.46 15.24
C LEU A 246 -26.45 -18.01 15.35
N LYS A 247 -26.82 -19.04 14.58
CA LYS A 247 -28.14 -19.67 14.66
C LYS A 247 -28.43 -20.22 16.06
N LYS A 248 -27.39 -20.65 16.79
CA LYS A 248 -27.52 -21.12 18.20
C LYS A 248 -27.95 -20.02 19.17
N TYR A 249 -27.64 -18.76 18.84
CA TYR A 249 -27.89 -17.60 19.70
C TYR A 249 -29.09 -16.77 19.23
N GLU A 250 -29.71 -17.17 18.11
CA GLU A 250 -30.78 -16.41 17.46
C GLU A 250 -31.98 -16.15 18.38
N ASN A 251 -32.30 -17.09 19.28
CA ASN A 251 -33.46 -17.02 20.17
C ASN A 251 -33.07 -16.89 21.66
N ILE A 252 -31.84 -16.48 21.96
CA ILE A 252 -31.34 -16.31 23.34
C ILE A 252 -31.42 -14.85 23.76
N GLU A 253 -32.36 -14.49 24.64
CA GLU A 253 -32.42 -13.16 25.25
C GLU A 253 -31.65 -13.11 26.58
N VAL A 254 -30.82 -12.08 26.77
CA VAL A 254 -30.07 -11.90 28.02
C VAL A 254 -30.79 -10.96 28.98
N THR A 255 -30.81 -11.35 30.26
CA THR A 255 -31.41 -10.54 31.34
C THR A 255 -30.36 -9.75 32.12
N SER A 256 -29.07 -10.00 31.91
CA SER A 256 -27.98 -9.30 32.59
C SER A 256 -26.73 -9.12 31.71
N LYS A 257 -25.94 -8.08 32.00
CA LYS A 257 -24.64 -7.84 31.35
C LYS A 257 -23.64 -8.98 31.57
N VAL A 258 -23.72 -9.66 32.70
CA VAL A 258 -22.85 -10.82 33.02
C VAL A 258 -23.14 -11.98 32.09
N GLN A 259 -24.43 -12.27 31.86
CA GLN A 259 -24.86 -13.31 30.91
C GLN A 259 -24.44 -12.96 29.47
N ALA A 260 -24.62 -11.70 29.06
CA ALA A 260 -24.17 -11.21 27.75
C ALA A 260 -22.67 -11.43 27.53
N LYS A 261 -21.84 -11.06 28.53
CA LYS A 261 -20.39 -11.27 28.48
C LYS A 261 -20.03 -12.74 28.39
N LYS A 262 -20.71 -13.61 29.14
CA LYS A 262 -20.47 -15.05 29.09
C LYS A 262 -20.75 -15.64 27.71
N LEU A 263 -21.88 -15.28 27.08
CA LEU A 263 -22.22 -15.75 25.74
C LEU A 263 -21.27 -15.21 24.67
N PHE A 264 -20.84 -13.95 24.81
CA PHE A 264 -19.82 -13.39 23.93
C PHE A 264 -18.50 -14.16 24.00
N GLU A 265 -18.00 -14.45 25.21
CA GLU A 265 -16.80 -15.28 25.39
C GLU A 265 -17.00 -16.70 24.86
N GLU A 266 -18.20 -17.26 24.97
CA GLU A 266 -18.53 -18.56 24.38
C GLU A 266 -18.40 -18.55 22.85
N ILE A 267 -19.00 -17.55 22.17
CA ILE A 267 -18.89 -17.38 20.71
C ILE A 267 -17.41 -17.25 20.30
N LYS A 268 -16.65 -16.43 21.03
CA LYS A 268 -15.20 -16.25 20.81
C LYS A 268 -14.45 -17.57 20.94
N ASN A 269 -14.68 -18.32 22.01
CA ASN A 269 -14.00 -19.60 22.23
C ASN A 269 -14.35 -20.63 21.15
N ILE A 270 -15.61 -20.73 20.73
CA ILE A 270 -16.01 -21.66 19.67
C ILE A 270 -15.33 -21.28 18.34
N SER A 271 -15.19 -19.99 18.04
CA SER A 271 -14.52 -19.56 16.81
C SER A 271 -13.06 -20.04 16.69
N LEU A 272 -12.43 -20.38 17.81
CA LEU A 272 -11.05 -20.87 17.90
C LEU A 272 -10.94 -22.41 17.89
N GLN A 273 -12.05 -23.16 17.95
CA GLN A 273 -12.02 -24.63 17.97
C GLN A 273 -11.94 -25.23 16.56
N LYS A 274 -11.14 -26.31 16.40
CA LYS A 274 -10.85 -26.98 15.11
C LYS A 274 -12.07 -27.59 14.39
N ASN A 275 -13.19 -27.87 15.09
CA ASN A 275 -14.20 -28.83 14.63
C ASN A 275 -15.65 -28.33 14.51
N SER A 276 -15.95 -27.04 14.63
CA SER A 276 -17.36 -26.62 14.77
C SER A 276 -18.09 -26.24 13.48
N LEU A 277 -17.43 -26.12 12.31
CA LEU A 277 -18.05 -25.55 11.11
C LEU A 277 -17.56 -26.22 9.81
N GLU A 278 -18.49 -26.77 9.02
CA GLU A 278 -18.21 -27.30 7.68
C GLU A 278 -17.84 -26.16 6.73
N LYS A 279 -16.78 -26.37 5.93
CA LYS A 279 -16.30 -25.40 4.96
C LYS A 279 -17.19 -25.45 3.71
N THR A 280 -17.93 -24.38 3.43
CA THR A 280 -18.65 -24.26 2.15
C THR A 280 -17.71 -23.71 1.08
N ALA A 281 -17.62 -24.40 -0.06
CA ALA A 281 -16.81 -23.94 -1.17
C ALA A 281 -17.33 -22.59 -1.69
N SER A 282 -16.47 -21.58 -1.69
CA SER A 282 -16.78 -20.28 -2.30
C SER A 282 -16.57 -20.37 -3.81
N PRO A 283 -17.49 -19.88 -4.66
CA PRO A 283 -17.27 -19.85 -6.10
C PRO A 283 -16.07 -18.94 -6.43
N GLU A 284 -15.12 -19.44 -7.22
CA GLU A 284 -14.12 -18.59 -7.86
C GLU A 284 -14.79 -17.77 -8.96
N ILE A 285 -15.02 -16.48 -8.66
CA ILE A 285 -15.54 -15.54 -9.65
C ILE A 285 -14.38 -15.03 -10.48
N ASN A 286 -14.40 -15.38 -11.77
CA ASN A 286 -13.49 -14.88 -12.79
C ASN A 286 -13.69 -13.36 -12.96
N LYS A 287 -12.82 -12.55 -12.36
CA LYS A 287 -12.87 -11.08 -12.44
C LYS A 287 -12.07 -10.57 -13.64
N LYS A 288 -12.70 -9.70 -14.44
CA LYS A 288 -12.00 -8.90 -15.46
C LYS A 288 -11.00 -7.99 -14.73
N LYS A 289 -9.71 -8.26 -14.89
CA LYS A 289 -8.63 -7.57 -14.17
C LYS A 289 -8.29 -6.26 -14.89
N ILE A 290 -8.44 -5.12 -14.21
CA ILE A 290 -7.93 -3.83 -14.69
C ILE A 290 -6.41 -3.98 -14.91
N SER A 291 -5.92 -3.55 -16.07
CA SER A 291 -4.50 -3.60 -16.38
C SER A 291 -3.77 -2.49 -15.61
N LEU A 292 -2.74 -2.88 -14.87
CA LEU A 292 -1.93 -1.97 -14.05
C LEU A 292 -0.54 -1.80 -14.69
N ASN A 293 0.09 -0.67 -14.41
CA ASN A 293 1.48 -0.44 -14.74
C ASN A 293 2.40 -1.42 -13.99
N ASN A 294 3.56 -1.68 -14.56
CA ASN A 294 4.60 -2.42 -13.87
C ASN A 294 5.07 -1.63 -12.64
N ARG A 295 5.56 -2.36 -11.63
CA ARG A 295 6.18 -1.75 -10.44
C ARG A 295 7.39 -0.93 -10.88
N PHE A 296 7.54 0.23 -10.26
CA PHE A 296 8.58 1.23 -10.52
C PHE A 296 8.57 1.78 -11.94
N SER A 297 7.40 1.74 -12.61
CA SER A 297 7.17 2.49 -13.85
C SER A 297 7.27 4.00 -13.66
N HIS A 298 7.00 4.48 -12.44
CA HIS A 298 7.12 5.89 -12.06
C HIS A 298 8.02 6.01 -10.84
N ILE A 299 8.92 7.00 -10.89
CA ILE A 299 9.83 7.35 -9.82
C ILE A 299 9.63 8.82 -9.49
N TYR A 300 9.22 9.11 -8.26
CA TYR A 300 9.11 10.46 -7.77
C TYR A 300 10.43 10.88 -7.13
N VAL A 301 10.96 12.05 -7.46
CA VAL A 301 12.29 12.49 -7.01
C VAL A 301 12.21 13.89 -6.43
N GLU A 302 12.68 14.06 -5.19
CA GLU A 302 12.79 15.40 -4.60
C GLU A 302 13.78 16.26 -5.41
N LYS A 303 13.36 17.46 -5.85
CA LYS A 303 14.18 18.33 -6.72
C LYS A 303 15.60 18.57 -6.19
N LYS A 304 15.73 18.77 -4.87
CA LYS A 304 17.01 19.02 -4.18
C LYS A 304 18.03 17.87 -4.23
N ILE A 305 17.65 16.67 -4.69
CA ILE A 305 18.54 15.51 -4.79
C ILE A 305 18.63 14.95 -6.21
N LEU A 306 18.20 15.69 -7.24
CA LEU A 306 18.32 15.28 -8.64
C LEU A 306 19.78 14.97 -9.03
N ASP A 307 20.72 15.78 -8.59
CA ASP A 307 22.16 15.62 -8.88
C ASP A 307 22.91 14.74 -7.85
N ASN A 308 22.21 14.18 -6.86
CA ASN A 308 22.85 13.31 -5.86
C ASN A 308 23.36 12.02 -6.53
N LYS A 309 24.60 11.61 -6.18
CA LYS A 309 25.24 10.41 -6.77
C LYS A 309 24.39 9.15 -6.64
N ASN A 310 23.79 8.92 -5.47
CA ASN A 310 22.96 7.74 -5.20
C ASN A 310 21.62 7.84 -5.96
N THR A 311 21.05 9.04 -6.10
CA THR A 311 19.89 9.27 -6.99
C THR A 311 20.23 8.85 -8.41
N LEU A 312 21.31 9.40 -8.99
CA LEU A 312 21.72 9.10 -10.36
C LEU A 312 22.01 7.61 -10.57
N GLU A 313 22.65 6.96 -9.60
CA GLU A 313 22.90 5.51 -9.62
C GLU A 313 21.58 4.72 -9.64
N ILE A 314 20.63 5.05 -8.77
CA ILE A 314 19.31 4.39 -8.71
C ILE A 314 18.57 4.60 -10.03
N LEU A 315 18.49 5.84 -10.53
CA LEU A 315 17.77 6.16 -11.76
C LEU A 315 18.37 5.46 -12.99
N SER A 316 19.68 5.25 -13.03
CA SER A 316 20.35 4.53 -14.12
C SER A 316 19.84 3.09 -14.33
N LYS A 317 19.25 2.49 -13.28
CA LYS A 317 18.69 1.13 -13.28
C LYS A 317 17.27 1.07 -13.84
N PHE A 318 16.62 2.22 -14.07
CA PHE A 318 15.23 2.34 -14.52
C PHE A 318 15.10 3.19 -15.79
N LYS A 319 15.66 2.70 -16.90
CA LYS A 319 15.73 3.44 -18.18
C LYS A 319 14.37 3.81 -18.77
N ASP A 320 13.34 2.99 -18.52
CA ASP A 320 11.99 3.19 -19.07
C ASP A 320 11.04 3.88 -18.07
N ALA A 321 11.50 4.19 -16.86
CA ALA A 321 10.65 4.78 -15.84
C ALA A 321 10.42 6.28 -16.10
N LYS A 322 9.21 6.73 -15.79
CA LYS A 322 8.84 8.15 -15.80
C LYS A 322 9.31 8.80 -14.51
N ILE A 323 10.08 9.87 -14.63
CA ILE A 323 10.56 10.65 -13.49
C ILE A 323 9.58 11.80 -13.24
N ILE A 324 9.08 11.91 -12.01
CA ILE A 324 8.18 12.98 -11.59
C ILE A 324 8.87 13.77 -10.48
N GLU A 325 9.14 15.05 -10.73
CA GLU A 325 9.77 15.92 -9.75
C GLU A 325 8.78 16.39 -8.69
N ILE A 326 9.20 16.28 -7.43
CA ILE A 326 8.43 16.68 -6.25
C ILE A 326 9.25 17.58 -5.34
N ASP A 327 8.59 18.38 -4.51
CA ASP A 327 9.29 19.21 -3.52
C ASP A 327 9.48 18.46 -2.20
N ASN A 328 8.48 17.66 -1.80
CA ASN A 328 8.55 16.84 -0.60
C ASN A 328 7.93 15.44 -0.81
N TYR A 329 8.65 14.40 -0.42
CA TYR A 329 8.18 13.01 -0.52
C TYR A 329 6.82 12.75 0.17
N LYS A 330 6.48 13.54 1.21
CA LYS A 330 5.20 13.43 1.94
C LYS A 330 3.99 13.79 1.08
N GLU A 331 4.14 14.61 0.05
CA GLU A 331 3.05 14.99 -0.88
C GLU A 331 2.49 13.77 -1.61
N VAL A 332 3.35 12.78 -1.85
CA VAL A 332 3.00 11.49 -2.44
C VAL A 332 2.74 10.48 -1.33
N PHE A 333 3.74 10.19 -0.50
CA PHE A 333 3.74 9.08 0.46
C PHE A 333 2.77 9.25 1.63
N SER A 334 2.58 10.47 2.14
CA SER A 334 1.74 10.73 3.32
C SER A 334 0.40 11.34 2.97
N SER A 335 -0.01 11.26 1.71
CA SER A 335 -1.25 11.86 1.26
C SER A 335 -2.50 11.13 1.78
N ASN A 336 -3.61 11.88 1.89
CA ASN A 336 -4.88 11.35 2.37
C ASN A 336 -5.54 10.43 1.34
N ASN A 337 -6.44 9.55 1.80
CA ASN A 337 -7.30 8.70 0.98
C ASN A 337 -6.54 7.83 -0.06
N GLN A 338 -5.38 7.30 0.32
CA GLN A 338 -4.62 6.36 -0.52
C GLN A 338 -5.22 4.95 -0.56
N ASP A 339 -4.78 4.15 -1.54
CA ASP A 339 -5.14 2.73 -1.65
C ASP A 339 -3.89 1.84 -1.59
N PHE A 340 -3.53 1.44 -0.37
CA PHE A 340 -2.31 0.68 -0.07
C PHE A 340 -2.14 -0.57 -0.94
N HIS A 341 -3.16 -1.45 -1.05
CA HIS A 341 -3.02 -2.69 -1.81
C HIS A 341 -2.97 -2.46 -3.31
N LEU A 342 -3.73 -1.48 -3.82
CA LEU A 342 -3.65 -1.15 -5.23
C LEU A 342 -2.26 -0.61 -5.59
N GLN A 343 -1.69 0.23 -4.72
CA GLN A 343 -0.30 0.68 -4.85
C GLN A 343 0.68 -0.51 -4.80
N LYS A 344 0.51 -1.50 -3.92
CA LYS A 344 1.41 -2.69 -3.90
C LYS A 344 1.44 -3.47 -5.22
N LEU A 345 0.36 -3.46 -5.99
CA LEU A 345 0.30 -4.12 -7.30
C LEU A 345 1.07 -3.37 -8.40
N GLY A 346 1.07 -2.04 -8.36
CA GLY A 346 1.78 -1.16 -9.30
C GLY A 346 2.66 -0.14 -8.57
N GLN A 347 3.49 -0.65 -7.66
CA GLN A 347 4.19 0.15 -6.65
C GLN A 347 5.15 1.15 -7.28
N ASN A 348 5.10 2.41 -6.83
CA ASN A 348 6.03 3.46 -7.25
C ASN A 348 7.21 3.59 -6.29
N LEU A 349 8.31 4.12 -6.81
CA LEU A 349 9.50 4.45 -6.03
C LEU A 349 9.53 5.95 -5.77
N ILE A 350 9.95 6.35 -4.58
CA ILE A 350 10.11 7.75 -4.19
C ILE A 350 11.55 7.92 -3.67
N LEU A 351 12.29 8.87 -4.24
CA LEU A 351 13.64 9.23 -3.83
C LEU A 351 13.59 10.55 -3.09
N ALA A 352 14.12 10.56 -1.88
CA ALA A 352 14.05 11.70 -0.97
C ALA A 352 15.39 11.95 -0.29
N SER A 353 15.63 13.18 0.16
CA SER A 353 16.77 13.48 1.03
C SER A 353 16.48 13.02 2.46
N ASN A 354 17.52 12.61 3.19
CA ASN A 354 17.38 12.23 4.59
C ASN A 354 16.84 13.40 5.42
N LYS A 355 16.16 13.07 6.51
CA LYS A 355 15.89 14.03 7.59
C LYS A 355 17.02 13.97 8.62
N PRO A 356 17.18 14.99 9.47
CA PRO A 356 18.01 14.86 10.67
C PRO A 356 17.41 13.83 11.64
N ASN A 357 18.27 13.16 12.42
CA ASN A 357 17.89 12.21 13.47
C ASN A 357 17.16 10.98 12.91
N MET A 358 17.85 10.25 12.04
CA MET A 358 17.37 9.01 11.43
C MET A 358 17.67 7.77 12.28
N ILE A 359 18.16 7.95 13.51
CA ILE A 359 18.46 6.90 14.47
C ILE A 359 17.44 6.98 15.61
N TYR A 360 16.79 5.85 15.89
CA TYR A 360 15.69 5.74 16.84
C TYR A 360 15.99 4.66 17.88
N GLU A 361 15.56 4.86 19.12
CA GLU A 361 15.64 3.80 20.14
C GLU A 361 14.79 2.59 19.74
N GLY A 362 15.32 1.39 19.96
CA GLY A 362 14.64 0.14 19.71
C GLY A 362 13.31 0.02 20.46
N ALA A 363 12.29 -0.54 19.80
CA ALA A 363 11.00 -0.73 20.46
C ALA A 363 11.10 -1.79 21.57
N ILE A 364 10.46 -1.52 22.71
CA ILE A 364 10.44 -2.41 23.91
C ILE A 364 9.93 -3.83 23.59
N VAL A 365 9.11 -3.98 22.55
CA VAL A 365 8.52 -5.28 22.13
C VAL A 365 9.42 -6.07 21.18
N CYS A 366 10.62 -5.56 20.87
CA CYS A 366 11.62 -6.20 20.04
C CYS A 366 12.77 -6.74 20.89
N GLU A 367 13.33 -7.86 20.46
CA GLU A 367 14.43 -8.52 21.12
C GLU A 367 15.75 -7.81 20.80
N ASP A 368 16.50 -7.45 21.84
CA ASP A 368 17.82 -6.83 21.77
C ASP A 368 18.98 -7.85 21.83
N PHE A 369 18.66 -9.12 22.09
CA PHE A 369 19.62 -10.23 22.20
C PHE A 369 20.74 -9.94 23.22
N GLU A 370 20.37 -9.34 24.36
CA GLU A 370 21.32 -8.97 25.43
C GLU A 370 22.40 -7.97 24.98
N ASN A 371 22.15 -7.22 23.90
CA ASN A 371 23.05 -6.14 23.50
C ASN A 371 22.72 -4.84 24.23
N ASP A 372 23.75 -4.14 24.67
CA ASP A 372 23.63 -2.76 25.12
C ASP A 372 23.26 -1.83 23.96
N ASN A 373 22.57 -0.74 24.26
CA ASN A 373 22.30 0.35 23.33
C ASN A 373 21.60 -0.12 22.04
N PHE A 374 20.34 -0.58 22.16
CA PHE A 374 19.54 -1.01 21.02
C PHE A 374 18.87 0.15 20.29
N TYR A 375 19.24 0.34 19.03
CA TYR A 375 18.69 1.35 18.12
C TYR A 375 18.30 0.74 16.77
N TYR A 376 17.53 1.49 15.99
CA TYR A 376 17.28 1.19 14.58
C TYR A 376 17.37 2.46 13.73
N THR A 377 17.55 2.26 12.43
CA THR A 377 17.49 3.34 11.44
C THR A 377 16.66 2.94 10.24
N SER A 378 16.05 3.92 9.59
CA SER A 378 15.13 3.74 8.49
C SER A 378 15.54 4.57 7.28
N SER A 379 16.68 4.24 6.66
CA SER A 379 17.13 4.83 5.39
C SER A 379 16.17 4.52 4.23
N ILE A 380 15.26 3.56 4.42
CA ILE A 380 14.20 3.21 3.48
C ILE A 380 12.95 2.91 4.31
N ILE A 381 11.81 3.45 3.88
CA ILE A 381 10.53 3.20 4.54
C ILE A 381 9.55 2.50 3.59
N ASN A 382 8.80 1.57 4.17
CA ASN A 382 8.00 0.56 3.49
C ASN A 382 8.84 -0.47 2.73
N CYS A 383 8.20 -1.50 2.23
CA CYS A 383 8.85 -2.68 1.65
C CYS A 383 8.31 -3.02 0.26
N VAL A 384 9.10 -3.75 -0.54
CA VAL A 384 8.63 -4.34 -1.79
C VAL A 384 7.66 -5.50 -1.57
N TYR A 385 7.75 -6.16 -0.41
CA TYR A 385 6.89 -7.28 -0.08
C TYR A 385 5.49 -6.83 0.35
N ASP A 386 4.54 -7.76 0.24
CA ASP A 386 3.13 -7.58 0.60
C ASP A 386 2.69 -8.71 1.55
N CYS A 387 3.44 -8.89 2.65
CA CYS A 387 3.10 -9.86 3.68
C CYS A 387 1.84 -9.41 4.44
N GLU A 388 0.81 -10.25 4.52
CA GLU A 388 -0.50 -9.88 5.07
C GLU A 388 -0.46 -9.38 6.52
N TYR A 389 0.46 -9.90 7.31
CA TYR A 389 0.63 -9.58 8.72
C TYR A 389 1.62 -8.43 8.98
N CYS A 390 2.17 -7.80 7.93
CA CYS A 390 3.21 -6.78 8.07
C CYS A 390 2.68 -5.53 8.78
N TYR A 391 3.27 -5.17 9.93
CA TYR A 391 2.85 -4.00 10.71
C TYR A 391 2.99 -2.69 9.93
N LEU A 392 3.88 -2.61 8.92
CA LEU A 392 4.07 -1.43 8.06
C LEU A 392 2.78 -1.02 7.34
N GLN A 393 1.86 -1.95 7.10
CA GLN A 393 0.52 -1.66 6.56
C GLN A 393 -0.33 -0.81 7.54
N GLY A 394 -0.10 -0.97 8.85
CA GLY A 394 -0.72 -0.14 9.89
C GLY A 394 0.02 1.17 10.16
N VAL A 395 1.33 1.20 9.90
CA VAL A 395 2.16 2.41 10.05
C VAL A 395 1.89 3.40 8.92
N TYR A 396 1.98 2.93 7.67
CA TYR A 396 1.92 3.78 6.48
C TYR A 396 0.57 3.69 5.78
N SER A 397 0.10 4.83 5.25
CA SER A 397 -1.10 4.88 4.39
C SER A 397 -0.79 4.55 2.93
N SER A 398 0.48 4.64 2.53
CA SER A 398 0.95 4.35 1.18
C SER A 398 1.55 2.95 1.06
N GLY A 399 1.26 2.30 -0.06
CA GLY A 399 1.93 1.09 -0.51
C GLY A 399 3.25 1.34 -1.23
N ASN A 400 3.61 2.59 -1.55
CA ASN A 400 4.86 2.96 -2.23
C ASN A 400 6.09 2.90 -1.31
N ILE A 401 7.30 2.92 -1.87
CA ILE A 401 8.55 2.89 -1.12
C ILE A 401 9.23 4.25 -1.20
N VAL A 402 9.84 4.69 -0.09
CA VAL A 402 10.72 5.86 -0.08
C VAL A 402 12.14 5.41 0.25
N ILE A 403 13.10 5.75 -0.61
CA ILE A 403 14.53 5.60 -0.37
C ILE A 403 15.09 6.97 -0.03
N PHE A 404 15.67 7.09 1.17
CA PHE A 404 16.42 8.27 1.57
C PHE A 404 17.85 8.14 1.05
N VAL A 405 18.19 8.94 0.04
CA VAL A 405 19.38 8.72 -0.81
C VAL A 405 20.69 9.15 -0.16
N ASP A 406 20.65 10.01 0.86
CA ASP A 406 21.84 10.55 1.52
C ASP A 406 22.33 9.62 2.64
N ILE A 407 22.43 8.31 2.41
CA ILE A 407 22.79 7.32 3.44
C ILE A 407 24.10 7.66 4.17
N GLU A 408 25.02 8.35 3.52
CA GLU A 408 26.28 8.83 4.11
C GLU A 408 26.04 9.75 5.32
N LYS A 409 24.95 10.54 5.34
CA LYS A 409 24.56 11.34 6.52
C LYS A 409 24.11 10.48 7.69
N VAL A 410 23.48 9.32 7.42
CA VAL A 410 23.12 8.37 8.48
C VAL A 410 24.38 7.76 9.09
N PHE A 411 25.40 7.49 8.27
CA PHE A 411 26.68 6.99 8.78
C PHE A 411 27.36 7.98 9.72
N GLU A 412 27.32 9.28 9.40
CA GLU A 412 27.80 10.34 10.29
C GLU A 412 27.05 10.35 11.64
N GLU A 413 25.71 10.31 11.62
CA GLU A 413 24.91 10.23 12.86
C GLU A 413 25.23 8.96 13.68
N VAL A 414 25.44 7.82 13.02
CA VAL A 414 25.77 6.56 13.70
C VAL A 414 27.16 6.62 14.30
N GLU A 415 28.12 7.21 13.60
CA GLU A 415 29.48 7.41 14.06
C GLU A 415 29.50 8.27 15.34
N GLU A 416 28.74 9.37 15.36
CA GLU A 416 28.62 10.24 16.54
C GLU A 416 28.02 9.49 17.74
N LEU A 417 26.94 8.75 17.51
CA LEU A 417 26.28 7.99 18.57
C LEU A 417 27.18 6.85 19.10
N TYR A 418 27.81 6.11 18.20
CA TYR A 418 28.74 5.04 18.55
C TYR A 418 29.95 5.57 19.34
N ASN A 419 30.52 6.71 18.95
CA ASN A 419 31.62 7.34 19.67
C ASN A 419 31.23 7.79 21.08
N LYS A 420 29.96 8.17 21.29
CA LYS A 420 29.41 8.53 22.60
C LYS A 420 29.15 7.30 23.48
N LEU A 421 28.54 6.25 22.93
CA LEU A 421 28.07 5.08 23.69
C LEU A 421 29.10 3.97 23.84
N LYS A 422 30.13 3.93 22.98
CA LYS A 422 31.21 2.91 22.90
C LYS A 422 30.76 1.51 22.47
N SER A 423 29.49 1.17 22.62
CA SER A 423 28.85 0.00 22.03
C SER A 423 27.51 0.41 21.42
N LEU A 424 27.13 -0.19 20.30
CA LEU A 424 25.87 0.09 19.63
C LEU A 424 25.36 -1.14 18.89
N TYR A 425 24.11 -1.51 19.13
CA TYR A 425 23.39 -2.52 18.36
C TYR A 425 22.32 -1.86 17.50
N LEU A 426 22.52 -1.89 16.18
CA LEU A 426 21.73 -1.12 15.22
C LEU A 426 21.02 -2.04 14.21
N CYS A 427 19.69 -2.02 14.21
CA CYS A 427 18.89 -2.67 13.17
C CYS A 427 18.72 -1.74 11.96
N VAL A 428 19.16 -2.17 10.78
CA VAL A 428 19.13 -1.35 9.53
C VAL A 428 18.03 -1.75 8.55
N SER A 429 17.17 -2.71 8.93
CA SER A 429 16.05 -3.23 8.12
C SER A 429 14.75 -3.29 8.92
N TYR A 430 14.49 -2.23 9.71
CA TYR A 430 13.33 -2.20 10.60
C TYR A 430 12.03 -1.85 9.85
N ASP A 431 12.08 -0.83 8.99
CA ASP A 431 10.96 -0.33 8.18
C ASP A 431 10.97 -0.81 6.72
N THR A 432 11.87 -1.73 6.37
CA THR A 432 12.01 -2.30 5.03
C THR A 432 12.69 -3.66 5.06
N ASP A 433 12.79 -4.33 3.92
CA ASP A 433 13.73 -5.43 3.73
C ASP A 433 14.88 -4.93 2.82
N LEU A 434 16.04 -4.66 3.42
CA LEU A 434 17.13 -4.00 2.71
C LEU A 434 17.69 -4.89 1.59
N LEU A 435 17.80 -6.19 1.84
CA LEU A 435 18.33 -7.14 0.87
C LEU A 435 17.40 -7.34 -0.34
N ALA A 436 16.10 -7.17 -0.14
CA ALA A 436 15.10 -7.25 -1.21
C ALA A 436 15.26 -6.15 -2.28
N ILE A 437 15.87 -5.02 -1.93
CA ILE A 437 16.07 -3.85 -2.79
C ILE A 437 17.55 -3.51 -2.99
N GLU A 438 18.44 -4.43 -2.64
CA GLU A 438 19.89 -4.24 -2.74
C GLU A 438 20.32 -3.95 -4.18
N ASN A 439 19.70 -4.60 -5.16
CA ASN A 439 20.00 -4.35 -6.56
C ASN A 439 19.61 -2.93 -7.01
N ILE A 440 18.72 -2.25 -6.27
CA ILE A 440 18.29 -0.88 -6.55
C ILE A 440 19.24 0.14 -5.92
N CYS A 441 19.53 0.05 -4.62
CA CYS A 441 20.25 1.12 -3.88
C CYS A 441 21.65 0.74 -3.37
N SER A 442 21.96 -0.56 -3.30
CA SER A 442 23.22 -1.10 -2.79
C SER A 442 23.58 -0.67 -1.36
N PHE A 443 22.57 -0.42 -0.54
CA PHE A 443 22.76 0.10 0.82
C PHE A 443 23.30 -0.94 1.80
N SER A 444 23.02 -2.23 1.62
CA SER A 444 23.57 -3.25 2.53
C SER A 444 25.09 -3.42 2.33
N GLU A 445 25.59 -3.33 1.09
CA GLU A 445 27.03 -3.26 0.80
C GLU A 445 27.69 -2.01 1.40
N LYS A 446 27.03 -0.85 1.34
CA LYS A 446 27.52 0.37 1.99
C LYS A 446 27.62 0.24 3.50
N TRP A 447 26.60 -0.34 4.15
CA TRP A 447 26.64 -0.63 5.59
C TRP A 447 27.79 -1.56 5.96
N TYR A 448 28.01 -2.61 5.15
CA TYR A 448 29.13 -3.54 5.35
C TYR A 448 30.47 -2.81 5.38
N HIS A 449 30.73 -1.94 4.39
CA HIS A 449 31.98 -1.18 4.33
C HIS A 449 32.11 -0.17 5.47
N PHE A 450 31.01 0.46 5.87
CA PHE A 450 31.00 1.43 6.96
C PHE A 450 31.43 0.81 8.31
N ILE A 451 31.02 -0.43 8.62
CA ILE A 451 31.30 -1.03 9.94
C ILE A 451 32.56 -1.90 10.00
N LYS A 452 33.27 -2.08 8.88
CA LYS A 452 34.38 -3.03 8.76
C LYS A 452 35.48 -2.84 9.82
N ASP A 453 35.69 -1.62 10.29
CA ASP A 453 36.69 -1.24 11.29
C ASP A 453 36.12 -0.97 12.70
N LYS A 454 34.82 -1.24 12.95
CA LYS A 454 34.11 -0.86 14.18
C LYS A 454 33.59 -2.06 14.96
N LYS A 455 34.50 -2.74 15.67
CA LYS A 455 34.23 -4.03 16.32
C LYS A 455 33.01 -4.04 17.25
N ASP A 456 32.79 -2.97 18.01
CA ASP A 456 31.69 -2.88 19.00
C ASP A 456 30.43 -2.17 18.46
N LEU A 457 30.42 -1.85 17.15
CA LEU A 457 29.23 -1.46 16.41
C LEU A 457 28.68 -2.70 15.69
N LYS A 458 27.60 -3.28 16.22
CA LYS A 458 26.92 -4.42 15.62
C LYS A 458 25.71 -3.97 14.80
N ILE A 459 25.61 -4.48 13.58
CA ILE A 459 24.44 -4.24 12.72
C ILE A 459 23.65 -5.53 12.54
N GLU A 460 22.33 -5.45 12.68
CA GLU A 460 21.41 -6.50 12.20
C GLU A 460 20.73 -6.07 10.90
N LEU A 461 20.91 -6.89 9.86
CA LEU A 461 20.12 -6.88 8.64
C LEU A 461 19.17 -8.09 8.68
N ARG A 462 17.87 -7.83 8.86
CA ARG A 462 16.83 -8.86 8.85
C ARG A 462 16.15 -8.94 7.48
N THR A 463 15.96 -10.16 6.95
CA THR A 463 15.44 -10.36 5.60
C THR A 463 14.54 -11.59 5.41
N LYS A 464 13.64 -11.52 4.42
CA LYS A 464 12.89 -12.62 3.78
C LYS A 464 13.33 -12.85 2.33
N SER A 465 14.40 -12.17 1.90
CA SER A 465 14.99 -12.27 0.57
C SER A 465 15.94 -13.46 0.46
N ALA A 466 16.20 -13.89 -0.77
CA ALA A 466 17.29 -14.80 -1.12
C ALA A 466 18.39 -14.11 -1.93
N ASN A 467 18.33 -12.78 -2.07
CA ASN A 467 19.24 -11.96 -2.88
C ASN A 467 20.60 -11.73 -2.18
N ILE A 468 21.39 -12.79 -1.99
CA ILE A 468 22.63 -12.75 -1.20
C ILE A 468 23.91 -12.53 -2.03
N ASP A 469 23.80 -12.34 -3.34
CA ASP A 469 24.94 -12.34 -4.28
C ASP A 469 26.06 -11.37 -3.88
N LYS A 470 25.69 -10.21 -3.33
CA LYS A 470 26.65 -9.23 -2.80
C LYS A 470 27.49 -9.81 -1.66
N PHE A 471 26.86 -10.46 -0.69
CA PHE A 471 27.52 -11.02 0.49
C PHE A 471 28.36 -12.27 0.19
N LEU A 472 28.07 -13.00 -0.89
CA LEU A 472 28.88 -14.16 -1.31
C LEU A 472 30.31 -13.78 -1.74
N ASN A 473 30.54 -12.50 -2.06
CA ASN A 473 31.82 -11.95 -2.51
C ASN A 473 32.53 -11.13 -1.43
N LEU A 474 31.95 -11.01 -0.23
CA LEU A 474 32.50 -10.23 0.88
C LEU A 474 33.12 -11.14 1.93
N ASP A 475 34.15 -10.62 2.62
CA ASP A 475 34.74 -11.27 3.78
C ASP A 475 33.75 -11.28 4.94
N VAL A 476 33.75 -12.32 5.76
CA VAL A 476 32.89 -12.42 6.94
C VAL A 476 33.23 -11.32 7.94
N LEU A 477 32.19 -10.65 8.47
CA LEU A 477 32.31 -9.68 9.57
C LEU A 477 31.47 -10.15 10.76
N ASP A 478 32.12 -10.34 11.91
CA ASP A 478 31.43 -10.80 13.14
C ASP A 478 30.44 -9.77 13.69
N ASN A 479 30.61 -8.49 13.36
CA ASN A 479 29.73 -7.40 13.75
C ASN A 479 28.63 -7.09 12.70
N PHE A 480 28.53 -7.88 11.61
CA PHE A 480 27.43 -7.81 10.64
C PHE A 480 26.55 -9.06 10.72
N ILE A 481 25.39 -8.94 11.37
CA ILE A 481 24.46 -10.05 11.59
C ILE A 481 23.45 -10.08 10.43
N ILE A 482 23.47 -11.16 9.65
CA ILE A 482 22.44 -11.45 8.65
C ILE A 482 21.38 -12.35 9.29
N ALA A 483 20.19 -11.82 9.49
CA ALA A 483 19.07 -12.50 10.13
C ALA A 483 18.00 -12.90 9.10
N PHE A 484 17.63 -14.18 9.06
CA PHE A 484 16.61 -14.68 8.12
C PHE A 484 15.29 -14.94 8.84
N THR A 485 14.22 -14.26 8.40
CA THR A 485 12.88 -14.63 8.83
C THR A 485 12.37 -15.83 8.05
N LEU A 486 12.05 -16.90 8.76
CA LEU A 486 11.50 -18.13 8.20
C LEU A 486 10.06 -18.34 8.66
N SER A 487 9.26 -18.93 7.80
CA SER A 487 7.87 -19.30 8.09
C SER A 487 7.55 -20.57 7.32
N PRO A 488 6.63 -21.42 7.81
CA PRO A 488 6.26 -22.64 7.10
C PRO A 488 5.86 -22.34 5.66
N GLU A 489 6.21 -23.25 4.74
CA GLU A 489 6.06 -23.03 3.29
C GLU A 489 4.64 -22.63 2.90
N GLU A 490 3.61 -23.24 3.51
CA GLU A 490 2.20 -22.89 3.28
C GLU A 490 1.88 -21.43 3.64
N ILE A 491 2.36 -20.96 4.80
CA ILE A 491 2.19 -19.57 5.25
C ILE A 491 2.94 -18.62 4.34
N ALA A 492 4.19 -18.96 3.97
CA ALA A 492 4.99 -18.13 3.07
C ALA A 492 4.29 -17.96 1.71
N LEU A 493 3.80 -19.05 1.12
CA LEU A 493 3.12 -19.02 -0.18
C LEU A 493 1.79 -18.26 -0.15
N LYS A 494 0.98 -18.45 0.89
CA LYS A 494 -0.35 -17.84 1.00
C LYS A 494 -0.29 -16.37 1.44
N ASN A 495 0.58 -16.04 2.39
CA ASN A 495 0.52 -14.79 3.14
C ASN A 495 1.75 -13.89 2.97
N GLU A 496 2.85 -14.33 2.35
CA GLU A 496 4.09 -13.53 2.19
C GLU A 496 4.37 -13.19 0.72
N LYS A 497 3.44 -12.48 0.09
CA LYS A 497 3.52 -12.16 -1.34
C LYS A 497 4.79 -11.40 -1.70
N TYR A 498 5.37 -11.78 -2.84
CA TYR A 498 6.60 -11.25 -3.42
C TYR A 498 7.90 -11.55 -2.65
N THR A 499 7.84 -12.29 -1.54
CA THR A 499 9.04 -12.76 -0.83
C THR A 499 9.66 -13.98 -1.52
N ALA A 500 10.90 -14.35 -1.13
CA ALA A 500 11.44 -15.66 -1.50
C ALA A 500 10.69 -16.77 -0.76
N SER A 501 10.54 -17.96 -1.36
CA SER A 501 9.98 -19.12 -0.67
C SER A 501 10.85 -19.56 0.53
N PHE A 502 10.28 -20.32 1.46
CA PHE A 502 11.03 -20.86 2.60
C PHE A 502 12.26 -21.64 2.12
N LYS A 503 12.09 -22.55 1.15
CA LYS A 503 13.22 -23.32 0.58
C LYS A 503 14.32 -22.44 -0.03
N ASN A 504 13.96 -21.34 -0.70
CA ASN A 504 14.94 -20.42 -1.27
C ASN A 504 15.70 -19.64 -0.19
N ARG A 505 15.04 -19.26 0.90
CA ARG A 505 15.72 -18.65 2.06
C ARG A 505 16.69 -19.63 2.72
N VAL A 506 16.28 -20.90 2.91
CA VAL A 506 17.17 -21.96 3.43
C VAL A 506 18.38 -22.18 2.53
N LYS A 507 18.18 -22.21 1.21
CA LYS A 507 19.27 -22.30 0.24
C LYS A 507 20.24 -21.12 0.37
N ALA A 508 19.73 -19.90 0.49
CA ALA A 508 20.55 -18.70 0.69
C ALA A 508 21.37 -18.79 1.99
N ILE A 509 20.76 -19.25 3.10
CA ILE A 509 21.48 -19.50 4.36
C ILE A 509 22.63 -20.48 4.14
N LYS A 510 22.37 -21.62 3.48
CA LYS A 510 23.38 -22.64 3.19
C LYS A 510 24.56 -22.08 2.38
N GLU A 511 24.26 -21.29 1.35
CA GLU A 511 25.28 -20.65 0.50
C GLU A 511 26.14 -19.63 1.27
N LEU A 512 25.53 -18.84 2.15
CA LEU A 512 26.26 -17.94 3.06
C LEU A 512 27.16 -18.73 4.03
N GLN A 513 26.65 -19.82 4.62
CA GLN A 513 27.42 -20.67 5.54
C GLN A 513 28.61 -21.35 4.85
N ASN A 514 28.49 -21.72 3.56
CA ASN A 514 29.61 -22.20 2.75
C ASN A 514 30.72 -21.16 2.59
N LYS A 515 30.38 -19.87 2.67
CA LYS A 515 31.31 -18.71 2.73
C LYS A 515 31.71 -18.32 4.14
N ALA A 516 31.48 -19.22 5.09
CA ALA A 516 31.77 -19.09 6.50
C ALA A 516 30.95 -18.06 7.30
N TRP A 517 29.94 -17.44 6.70
CA TRP A 517 29.02 -16.56 7.43
C TRP A 517 28.27 -17.34 8.50
N LYS A 518 28.04 -16.68 9.63
CA LYS A 518 27.04 -17.12 10.61
C LYS A 518 25.76 -16.33 10.37
N VAL A 519 24.61 -16.95 10.67
CA VAL A 519 23.31 -16.31 10.48
C VAL A 519 22.48 -16.39 11.76
N ARG A 520 21.54 -15.46 11.90
CA ARG A 520 20.47 -15.51 12.89
C ARG A 520 19.21 -16.06 12.23
N ILE A 521 18.47 -16.92 12.93
CA ILE A 521 17.17 -17.40 12.46
C ILE A 521 16.08 -16.66 13.22
N CYS A 522 15.09 -16.12 12.51
CA CYS A 522 13.96 -15.43 13.12
C CYS A 522 12.66 -16.14 12.76
N ILE A 523 11.93 -16.60 13.76
CA ILE A 523 10.54 -17.02 13.65
C ILE A 523 9.67 -15.92 14.27
N ASP A 524 9.56 -14.80 13.55
CA ASP A 524 8.79 -13.62 13.99
C ASP A 524 8.05 -13.00 12.78
N PRO A 525 6.71 -13.13 12.70
CA PRO A 525 5.82 -13.72 13.71
C PRO A 525 5.61 -15.24 13.56
N LEU A 526 5.45 -15.92 14.70
CA LEU A 526 4.70 -17.17 14.80
C LEU A 526 3.23 -16.89 14.51
N ILE A 527 2.71 -17.59 13.50
CA ILE A 527 1.30 -17.57 13.09
C ILE A 527 0.67 -18.92 13.41
N TYR A 528 -0.43 -18.90 14.17
CA TYR A 528 -1.22 -20.09 14.48
C TYR A 528 -2.07 -20.50 13.28
N THR A 529 -2.05 -21.79 12.96
CA THR A 529 -2.93 -22.45 11.98
C THR A 529 -3.41 -23.77 12.56
N ASP A 530 -4.40 -24.42 11.93
CA ASP A 530 -4.90 -25.70 12.43
C ASP A 530 -3.80 -26.79 12.40
N ASP A 531 -2.89 -26.75 11.42
CA ASP A 531 -1.75 -27.66 11.30
C ASP A 531 -0.43 -27.11 11.89
N PHE A 532 -0.51 -26.20 12.87
CA PHE A 532 0.63 -25.51 13.48
C PHE A 532 1.80 -26.44 13.83
N GLU A 533 1.57 -27.46 14.68
CA GLU A 533 2.64 -28.33 15.16
C GLU A 533 3.37 -29.05 14.02
N LYS A 534 2.61 -29.56 13.06
CA LYS A 534 3.12 -30.28 11.89
C LYS A 534 3.94 -29.34 11.01
N ASN A 535 3.35 -28.23 10.59
CA ASN A 535 3.95 -27.29 9.63
C ASN A 535 5.26 -26.70 10.16
N TYR A 536 5.33 -26.35 11.45
CA TYR A 536 6.58 -25.86 12.05
C TYR A 536 7.60 -26.97 12.32
N SER A 537 7.18 -28.19 12.69
CA SER A 537 8.11 -29.32 12.85
C SER A 537 8.81 -29.63 11.53
N GLU A 538 8.04 -29.78 10.45
CA GLU A 538 8.56 -30.08 9.11
C GLU A 538 9.51 -28.97 8.62
N MET A 539 9.18 -27.70 8.87
CA MET A 539 10.04 -26.57 8.54
C MET A 539 11.38 -26.62 9.28
N ILE A 540 11.38 -26.87 10.60
CA ILE A 540 12.60 -26.90 11.42
C ILE A 540 13.46 -28.12 11.07
N GLU A 541 12.85 -29.29 10.87
CA GLU A 541 13.53 -30.51 10.44
C GLU A 541 14.22 -30.30 9.08
N TYR A 542 13.51 -29.70 8.10
CA TYR A 542 14.09 -29.38 6.81
C TYR A 542 15.21 -28.32 6.89
N LEU A 543 15.05 -27.30 7.73
CA LEU A 543 16.08 -26.28 7.94
C LEU A 543 17.40 -26.94 8.36
N PHE A 544 17.37 -27.76 9.41
CA PHE A 544 18.58 -28.39 9.95
C PHE A 544 19.05 -29.63 9.18
N SER A 545 18.26 -30.16 8.24
CA SER A 545 18.79 -31.11 7.25
C SER A 545 19.65 -30.43 6.19
N GLU A 546 19.49 -29.12 5.98
CA GLU A 546 20.18 -28.38 4.92
C GLU A 546 21.33 -27.50 5.41
N ILE A 547 21.25 -26.95 6.62
CA ILE A 547 22.22 -25.95 7.13
C ILE A 547 23.11 -26.52 8.25
N ASP A 548 24.29 -25.91 8.43
CA ASP A 548 25.16 -26.20 9.57
C ASP A 548 24.64 -25.48 10.84
N LYS A 549 24.18 -26.28 11.80
CA LYS A 549 23.69 -25.80 13.09
C LYS A 549 24.72 -25.01 13.90
N ASN A 550 26.02 -25.27 13.74
CA ASN A 550 27.08 -24.58 14.49
C ASN A 550 27.34 -23.16 13.95
N ARG A 551 26.73 -22.81 12.82
CA ARG A 551 26.79 -21.49 12.19
C ARG A 551 25.49 -20.70 12.35
N VAL A 552 24.59 -21.17 13.21
CA VAL A 552 23.46 -20.40 13.70
C VAL A 552 23.92 -19.66 14.96
N ILE A 553 23.81 -18.32 14.97
CA ILE A 553 24.23 -17.48 16.10
C ILE A 553 23.26 -17.67 17.26
N ASP A 554 21.97 -17.51 16.97
CA ASP A 554 20.85 -17.65 17.89
C ASP A 554 19.53 -17.76 17.08
N VAL A 555 18.42 -17.91 17.80
CA VAL A 555 17.07 -17.97 17.23
C VAL A 555 16.14 -17.03 17.96
N SER A 556 15.54 -16.10 17.22
CA SER A 556 14.47 -15.23 17.72
C SER A 556 13.11 -15.87 17.51
N ILE A 557 12.26 -15.89 18.54
CA ILE A 557 10.92 -16.46 18.50
C ILE A 557 9.94 -15.42 19.02
N GLY A 558 9.10 -14.88 18.12
CA GLY A 558 8.11 -13.87 18.46
C GLY A 558 6.74 -14.23 17.90
N VAL A 559 5.67 -14.08 18.66
CA VAL A 559 4.31 -14.24 18.12
C VAL A 559 3.83 -12.96 17.44
N PHE A 560 2.79 -13.09 16.59
CA PHE A 560 2.12 -11.92 16.02
C PHE A 560 1.68 -10.95 17.12
N ARG A 561 2.11 -9.69 16.96
CA ARG A 561 1.80 -8.58 17.86
C ARG A 561 1.73 -7.28 17.09
N THR A 562 0.72 -6.46 17.36
CA THR A 562 0.58 -5.15 16.71
C THR A 562 -0.29 -4.22 17.56
N SER A 563 -0.12 -2.91 17.41
CA SER A 563 -0.94 -1.96 18.16
C SER A 563 -2.41 -2.01 17.71
N LYS A 564 -3.33 -1.64 18.61
CA LYS A 564 -4.77 -1.51 18.31
C LYS A 564 -5.04 -0.64 17.09
N GLU A 565 -4.35 0.49 16.96
CA GLU A 565 -4.52 1.41 15.85
C GLU A 565 -3.97 0.84 14.53
N TYR A 566 -2.86 0.13 14.57
CA TYR A 566 -2.29 -0.52 13.39
C TYR A 566 -3.19 -1.64 12.90
N LEU A 567 -3.64 -2.55 13.77
CA LEU A 567 -4.53 -3.64 13.36
C LEU A 567 -5.83 -3.13 12.73
N LYS A 568 -6.41 -2.06 13.27
CA LYS A 568 -7.61 -1.42 12.71
C LYS A 568 -7.36 -0.95 11.27
N LYS A 569 -6.23 -0.28 11.02
CA LYS A 569 -5.82 0.15 9.67
C LYS A 569 -5.57 -1.04 8.74
N MET A 570 -4.83 -2.05 9.20
CA MET A 570 -4.53 -3.27 8.45
C MET A 570 -5.82 -4.00 8.02
N ARG A 571 -6.79 -4.17 8.92
CA ARG A 571 -8.10 -4.78 8.60
C ARG A 571 -8.92 -3.97 7.59
N ASN A 572 -8.88 -2.64 7.69
CA ASN A 572 -9.57 -1.77 6.74
C ASN A 572 -8.96 -1.84 5.33
N GLN A 573 -7.64 -2.04 5.25
CA GLN A 573 -6.92 -2.24 4.01
C GLN A 573 -7.21 -3.65 3.44
N ASN A 574 -7.05 -4.71 4.24
CA ASN A 574 -7.26 -6.10 3.84
C ASN A 574 -8.41 -6.78 4.60
N LYS A 575 -9.63 -6.64 4.08
CA LYS A 575 -10.83 -7.27 4.66
C LYS A 575 -10.91 -8.80 4.49
N LYS A 576 -10.00 -9.40 3.70
CA LYS A 576 -10.03 -10.83 3.36
C LYS A 576 -8.93 -11.64 4.06
N SER A 577 -8.11 -11.02 4.91
CA SER A 577 -7.01 -11.72 5.59
C SER A 577 -7.50 -12.50 6.81
N GLU A 578 -7.41 -13.82 6.73
CA GLU A 578 -7.68 -14.71 7.87
C GLU A 578 -6.80 -14.37 9.09
N ILE A 579 -5.51 -14.08 8.86
CA ILE A 579 -4.54 -13.77 9.93
C ILE A 579 -4.95 -12.51 10.69
N LEU A 580 -5.32 -11.44 9.98
CA LEU A 580 -5.64 -10.16 10.63
C LEU A 580 -6.97 -10.22 11.40
N TYR A 581 -7.90 -11.06 10.96
CA TYR A 581 -9.19 -11.22 11.61
C TYR A 581 -9.19 -12.27 12.72
N TYR A 582 -8.09 -13.00 12.94
CA TYR A 582 -7.96 -13.91 14.07
C TYR A 582 -8.44 -13.23 15.37
N PRO A 583 -9.21 -13.92 16.23
CA PRO A 583 -9.74 -13.40 17.49
C PRO A 583 -8.67 -13.10 18.57
N PHE A 584 -7.76 -12.16 18.29
CA PHE A 584 -6.70 -11.70 19.19
C PHE A 584 -7.26 -11.06 20.47
N GLU A 585 -6.44 -11.04 21.52
CA GLU A 585 -6.69 -10.31 22.77
C GLU A 585 -5.91 -9.00 22.79
N CYS A 586 -6.55 -7.94 23.27
CA CYS A 586 -5.90 -6.63 23.42
C CYS A 586 -5.41 -6.45 24.86
N VAL A 587 -4.10 -6.50 25.05
CA VAL A 587 -3.45 -6.27 26.35
C VAL A 587 -2.63 -4.99 26.25
N ASN A 588 -2.92 -4.00 27.09
CA ASN A 588 -2.22 -2.69 27.13
C ASN A 588 -2.10 -2.00 25.76
N GLY A 589 -3.14 -2.10 24.92
CA GLY A 589 -3.18 -1.47 23.59
C GLY A 589 -2.49 -2.27 22.47
N VAL A 590 -1.98 -3.47 22.76
CA VAL A 590 -1.37 -4.38 21.79
C VAL A 590 -2.26 -5.61 21.61
N TYR A 591 -2.60 -5.94 20.36
CA TYR A 591 -3.26 -7.19 20.02
C TYR A 591 -2.23 -8.31 19.81
N THR A 592 -2.48 -9.45 20.45
CA THR A 592 -1.70 -10.69 20.27
C THR A 592 -2.56 -11.91 20.60
N TYR A 593 -2.00 -13.11 20.49
CA TYR A 593 -2.68 -14.34 20.91
C TYR A 593 -2.89 -14.36 22.43
N SER A 594 -3.88 -15.13 22.89
CA SER A 594 -4.10 -15.31 24.34
C SER A 594 -2.85 -15.86 25.02
N ASP A 595 -2.64 -15.52 26.29
CA ASP A 595 -1.43 -15.90 27.02
C ASP A 595 -1.19 -17.42 26.98
N LYS A 596 -2.25 -18.21 27.15
CA LYS A 596 -2.19 -19.67 27.06
C LYS A 596 -1.69 -20.15 25.69
N LEU A 597 -2.22 -19.61 24.61
CA LEU A 597 -1.85 -20.02 23.26
C LEU A 597 -0.44 -19.56 22.90
N LYS A 598 -0.09 -18.32 23.26
CA LYS A 598 1.24 -17.74 23.09
C LYS A 598 2.31 -18.60 23.77
N SER A 599 2.14 -18.93 25.06
CA SER A 599 3.08 -19.79 25.78
C SER A 599 3.23 -21.16 25.11
N TYR A 600 2.11 -21.81 24.77
CA TYR A 600 2.14 -23.09 24.07
C TYR A 600 2.91 -23.03 22.74
N MET A 601 2.66 -22.01 21.91
CA MET A 601 3.33 -21.84 20.62
C MET A 601 4.84 -21.63 20.79
N ILE A 602 5.24 -20.77 21.74
CA ILE A 602 6.66 -20.48 22.00
C ILE A 602 7.36 -21.71 22.56
N ASP A 603 6.79 -22.36 23.57
CA ASP A 603 7.37 -23.53 24.22
C ASP A 603 7.55 -24.69 23.25
N PHE A 604 6.53 -24.96 22.41
CA PHE A 604 6.60 -25.97 21.37
C PHE A 604 7.74 -25.71 20.38
N ILE A 605 7.85 -24.48 19.87
CA ILE A 605 8.88 -24.13 18.89
C ILE A 605 10.27 -24.17 19.52
N LYS A 606 10.41 -23.70 20.75
CA LYS A 606 11.65 -23.77 21.52
C LYS A 606 12.10 -25.22 21.70
N GLU A 607 11.20 -26.13 22.09
CA GLU A 607 11.51 -27.58 22.21
C GLU A 607 12.02 -28.16 20.87
N LYS A 608 11.45 -27.74 19.74
CA LYS A 608 11.89 -28.21 18.41
C LYS A 608 13.29 -27.72 18.05
N PHE A 609 13.62 -26.45 18.32
CA PHE A 609 14.96 -25.91 18.08
C PHE A 609 16.02 -26.53 19.00
N LEU A 610 15.70 -26.77 20.27
CA LEU A 610 16.61 -27.36 21.26
C LEU A 610 17.08 -28.79 20.91
N LYS A 611 16.44 -29.45 19.94
CA LYS A 611 16.93 -30.74 19.40
C LYS A 611 18.18 -30.58 18.53
N TYR A 612 18.44 -29.37 18.04
CA TYR A 612 19.50 -29.09 17.07
C TYR A 612 20.55 -28.16 17.65
N ILE A 613 20.14 -27.08 18.31
CA ILE A 613 21.02 -26.04 18.87
C ILE A 613 20.87 -26.00 20.39
N ASN A 614 21.98 -25.75 21.10
CA ASN A 614 22.03 -25.72 22.56
C ASN A 614 21.93 -24.30 23.11
#